data_AF-S3H5S7-F1
#
_entry.id   AF-S3H5S7-F1
#
_cell.length_a   1.000
_cell.length_b   1.000
_cell.length_c   1.000
_cell.angle_alpha   90.00
_cell.angle_beta   90.00
_cell.angle_gamma   90.00
#
_symmetry.space_group_name_H-M   'P 1'
#
loop_
_entity.id
_entity.type
_entity.pdbx_description
1 polymer ?
#
loop_
_entity_poly.entity_id
_entity_poly.type
_entity_poly.pdbx_seq_one_letter_code
_entity_poly.pdbx_strand_id
1 'polypeptide(L)'
;MSDGTPRSNVDMKTWRDRFRGGAMPSQLLAKGEPFTAVLCANDRLALGAIEALRERNVGCPEQLSVTSFNDMPFVSLVQPQLTAMRIQHFGAGKAAAGILLYY
;
A
#
# COMPACT_ATOMS: atom_id res chain seq x y z
N MET A 1 20.38 6.78 -32.66
CA MET A 1 19.20 7.57 -33.07
C MET A 1 18.01 6.61 -33.14
N SER A 2 16.86 7.05 -32.63
CA SER A 2 15.70 6.26 -32.21
C SER A 2 14.73 5.85 -33.31
N ASP A 3 14.14 4.66 -33.21
CA ASP A 3 12.70 4.42 -33.39
C ASP A 3 12.30 3.38 -32.31
N GLY A 4 11.19 3.48 -31.59
CA GLY A 4 9.81 3.62 -32.06
C GLY A 4 8.88 2.53 -31.48
N THR A 5 9.31 1.75 -30.48
CA THR A 5 8.50 0.68 -29.87
C THR A 5 7.46 1.20 -28.87
N PRO A 6 6.29 0.55 -28.76
CA PRO A 6 5.04 1.21 -28.38
C PRO A 6 5.00 1.58 -26.90
N ARG A 7 4.53 2.80 -26.60
CA ARG A 7 4.01 3.18 -25.29
C ARG A 7 2.91 2.19 -24.92
N SER A 8 3.24 1.23 -24.05
CA SER A 8 2.30 0.20 -23.65
C SER A 8 1.08 0.87 -23.00
N ASN A 9 -0.08 0.67 -23.63
CA ASN A 9 -1.36 0.91 -23.02
C ASN A 9 -1.37 0.18 -21.68
N VAL A 10 -1.34 0.94 -20.60
CA VAL A 10 -1.54 0.40 -19.26
C VAL A 10 -3.02 0.05 -19.16
N ASP A 11 -3.34 -1.21 -19.45
CA ASP A 11 -4.69 -1.76 -19.31
C ASP A 11 -5.17 -1.56 -17.86
N MET A 12 -6.33 -0.93 -17.71
CA MET A 12 -7.02 -0.66 -16.45
C MET A 12 -7.28 -1.96 -15.65
N LYS A 13 -7.34 -3.10 -16.33
CA LYS A 13 -7.40 -4.44 -15.74
C LYS A 13 -6.09 -4.85 -15.04
N THR A 14 -4.94 -4.54 -15.65
CA THR A 14 -3.59 -4.72 -15.08
C THR A 14 -3.36 -3.84 -13.85
N TRP A 15 -3.99 -2.66 -13.82
CA TRP A 15 -4.01 -1.79 -12.64
C TRP A 15 -4.76 -2.47 -11.47
N ARG A 16 -5.92 -3.09 -11.73
CA ARG A 16 -6.75 -3.73 -10.70
C ARG A 16 -6.09 -4.96 -10.07
N ASP A 17 -5.34 -5.75 -10.85
CA ASP A 17 -4.72 -6.98 -10.35
C ASP A 17 -3.40 -6.73 -9.59
N ARG A 18 -2.69 -5.63 -9.89
CA ARG A 18 -1.49 -5.20 -9.13
C ARG A 18 -1.79 -4.67 -7.73
N PHE A 19 -2.98 -4.12 -7.50
CA PHE A 19 -3.39 -3.52 -6.22
C PHE A 19 -4.33 -4.41 -5.38
N ARG A 20 -4.54 -5.69 -5.75
CA ARG A 20 -4.97 -6.66 -4.74
C ARG A 20 -3.87 -6.68 -3.69
N GLY A 21 -4.13 -6.14 -2.50
CA GLY A 21 -3.07 -5.81 -1.54
C GLY A 21 -2.12 -6.97 -1.19
N GLY A 22 -2.46 -8.22 -1.49
CA GLY A 22 -1.58 -9.38 -1.34
C GLY A 22 -0.70 -9.77 -2.54
N ALA A 23 -0.97 -9.29 -3.77
CA ALA A 23 -0.25 -9.72 -4.96
C ALA A 23 1.20 -9.21 -5.01
N MET A 24 1.44 -7.95 -4.62
CA MET A 24 2.77 -7.35 -4.58
C MET A 24 3.67 -7.95 -3.48
N PRO A 25 3.20 -8.11 -2.23
CA PRO A 25 3.93 -8.84 -1.19
C PRO A 25 4.27 -10.28 -1.59
N SER A 26 3.33 -10.97 -2.23
CA SER A 26 3.55 -12.33 -2.75
C SER A 26 4.71 -12.39 -3.75
N GLN A 27 4.79 -11.41 -4.66
CA GLN A 27 5.86 -11.33 -5.66
C GLN A 27 7.21 -10.96 -5.03
N LEU A 28 7.22 -10.08 -4.03
CA LEU A 28 8.44 -9.73 -3.29
C LEU A 28 8.98 -10.94 -2.52
N LEU A 29 8.12 -11.68 -1.83
CA LEU A 29 8.49 -12.92 -1.16
C LEU A 29 9.00 -13.98 -2.16
N ALA A 30 8.40 -14.08 -3.34
CA ALA A 30 8.82 -15.03 -4.38
C ALA A 30 10.16 -14.69 -5.03
N LYS A 31 10.61 -13.43 -4.98
CA LYS A 31 11.93 -13.03 -5.51
C LYS A 31 13.10 -13.48 -4.64
N GLY A 32 12.85 -13.83 -3.38
CA GLY A 32 13.90 -14.31 -2.46
C GLY A 32 14.92 -13.26 -2.03
N GLU A 33 14.68 -11.99 -2.35
CA GLU A 33 15.49 -10.88 -1.84
C GLU A 33 15.30 -10.78 -0.31
N PRO A 34 16.37 -10.58 0.48
CA PRO A 34 16.24 -10.45 1.92
C PRO A 34 15.66 -9.07 2.29
N PHE A 35 14.51 -9.06 2.95
CA PHE A 35 13.93 -7.86 3.57
C PHE A 35 13.21 -8.22 4.87
N THR A 36 13.11 -7.25 5.77
CA THR A 36 12.50 -7.43 7.11
C THR A 36 11.22 -6.59 7.29
N ALA A 37 10.90 -5.70 6.35
CA ALA A 37 9.72 -4.85 6.42
C ALA A 37 9.20 -4.40 5.05
N VAL A 38 7.90 -4.08 4.98
CA VAL A 38 7.25 -3.46 3.82
C VAL A 38 6.58 -2.14 4.23
N LEU A 39 6.85 -1.08 3.45
CA LEU A 39 6.16 0.21 3.56
C LEU A 39 5.03 0.29 2.54
N CYS A 40 3.78 0.25 3.03
CA CYS A 40 2.60 0.34 2.18
C CYS A 40 2.13 1.79 2.04
N ALA A 41 1.85 2.20 0.80
CA ALA A 41 1.41 3.56 0.49
C ALA A 41 -0.01 3.92 1.00
N ASN A 42 -0.77 2.93 1.49
CA ASN A 42 -2.03 3.12 2.19
C ASN A 42 -2.43 1.87 2.97
N ASP A 43 -3.45 2.01 3.83
CA ASP A 43 -3.94 0.94 4.70
C ASP A 43 -4.49 -0.25 3.93
N ARG A 44 -5.12 -0.03 2.76
CA ARG A 44 -5.66 -1.13 1.93
C ARG A 44 -4.55 -2.04 1.40
N LEU A 45 -3.42 -1.47 1.02
CA LEU A 45 -2.24 -2.22 0.62
C LEU A 45 -1.66 -3.00 1.81
N ALA A 46 -1.60 -2.36 2.97
CA ALA A 46 -1.08 -2.97 4.19
C ALA A 46 -1.92 -4.17 4.64
N LEU A 47 -3.24 -4.08 4.55
CA LEU A 47 -4.16 -5.18 4.87
C LEU A 47 -3.96 -6.39 3.97
N GLY A 48 -3.83 -6.16 2.65
CA GLY A 48 -3.57 -7.28 1.76
C GLY A 48 -2.16 -7.87 1.94
N ALA A 49 -1.19 -7.08 2.41
CA ALA A 49 0.12 -7.60 2.78
C ALA A 49 0.06 -8.53 3.99
N ILE A 50 -0.65 -8.13 5.04
CA ILE A 50 -0.91 -8.99 6.21
C ILE A 50 -1.59 -10.29 5.77
N GLU A 51 -2.60 -10.21 4.90
CA GLU A 51 -3.29 -11.40 4.38
C GLU A 51 -2.34 -12.33 3.60
N ALA A 52 -1.49 -11.78 2.74
CA ALA A 52 -0.52 -12.58 1.97
C ALA A 52 0.58 -13.21 2.83
N LEU A 53 0.98 -12.57 3.93
CA LEU A 53 1.88 -13.14 4.93
C LEU A 53 1.20 -14.28 5.68
N ARG A 54 -0.07 -14.09 6.07
CA ARG A 54 -0.89 -15.10 6.74
C ARG A 54 -1.06 -16.36 5.88
N GLU A 55 -1.37 -16.21 4.59
CA GLU A 55 -1.46 -17.32 3.63
C GLU A 55 -0.16 -18.13 3.50
N ARG A 56 0.98 -17.52 3.82
CA ARG A 56 2.33 -18.12 3.73
C ARG A 56 2.90 -18.54 5.07
N ASN A 57 2.13 -18.43 6.15
CA ASN A 57 2.57 -18.66 7.53
C ASN A 57 3.82 -17.84 7.91
N VAL A 58 3.91 -16.60 7.41
CA VAL A 58 4.95 -15.65 7.81
C VAL A 58 4.40 -14.76 8.92
N GLY A 59 5.03 -14.78 10.08
CA GLY A 59 4.65 -13.99 11.26
C GLY A 59 4.88 -12.50 11.07
N CYS A 60 3.89 -11.69 11.44
CA CYS A 60 3.98 -10.25 11.50
C CYS A 60 3.58 -9.79 12.91
N PRO A 61 4.44 -9.02 13.62
CA PRO A 61 5.71 -8.44 13.16
C PRO A 61 6.95 -9.34 13.32
N GLU A 62 6.83 -10.56 13.84
CA GLU A 62 7.96 -11.36 14.35
C GLU A 62 8.98 -11.74 13.27
N GLN A 63 8.52 -12.00 12.05
CA GLN A 63 9.38 -12.35 10.92
C GLN A 63 9.42 -11.25 9.88
N LEU A 64 8.32 -10.51 9.72
CA LEU A 64 8.21 -9.44 8.74
C LEU A 64 7.28 -8.33 9.23
N SER A 65 7.78 -7.10 9.23
CA SER A 65 7.01 -5.94 9.66
C SER A 65 6.22 -5.31 8.50
N VAL A 66 5.00 -4.86 8.76
CA VAL A 66 4.15 -4.15 7.79
C VAL A 66 3.80 -2.77 8.33
N THR A 67 3.94 -1.74 7.50
CA THR A 67 3.60 -0.35 7.85
C THR A 67 2.69 0.27 6.79
N SER A 68 1.90 1.28 7.16
CA SER A 68 0.92 1.94 6.29
C SER A 68 1.00 3.47 6.33
N PHE A 69 0.31 4.11 5.40
CA PHE A 69 0.29 5.56 5.22
C PHE A 69 -1.17 6.02 5.08
N ASN A 70 -1.80 6.47 6.18
CA ASN A 70 -3.12 7.13 6.25
C ASN A 70 -3.63 7.10 7.70
N ASP A 71 -3.45 5.98 8.40
CA ASP A 71 -4.01 5.75 9.74
C ASP A 71 -5.55 5.82 9.76
N MET A 72 -6.21 5.03 8.90
CA MET A 72 -7.67 4.95 8.89
C MET A 72 -8.20 4.40 10.23
N PRO A 73 -9.35 4.90 10.74
CA PRO A 73 -9.83 4.59 12.09
C PRO A 73 -9.98 3.09 12.40
N PHE A 74 -10.35 2.31 11.38
CA PHE A 74 -10.61 0.87 11.49
C PHE A 74 -9.35 0.01 11.45
N VAL A 75 -8.19 0.58 11.14
CA VAL A 75 -6.91 -0.15 11.05
C VAL A 75 -6.43 -0.64 12.43
N SER A 76 -6.83 0.06 13.49
CA SER A 76 -6.62 -0.34 14.89
C SER A 76 -7.32 -1.67 15.28
N LEU A 77 -8.34 -2.09 14.52
CA LEU A 77 -9.10 -3.33 14.75
C LEU A 77 -8.47 -4.55 14.09
N VAL A 78 -7.42 -4.35 13.29
CA VAL A 78 -6.73 -5.40 12.54
C VAL A 78 -5.68 -6.04 13.45
N GLN A 79 -5.51 -7.35 13.33
CA GLN A 79 -4.44 -8.08 14.01
C GLN A 79 -3.44 -8.61 12.98
N PRO A 80 -2.14 -8.35 13.15
CA PRO A 80 -1.53 -7.46 14.16
C PRO A 80 -1.92 -5.99 13.96
N GLN A 81 -1.84 -5.18 15.03
CA GLN A 81 -2.08 -3.74 14.91
C GLN A 81 -1.08 -3.12 13.93
N LEU A 82 -1.59 -2.25 13.07
CA LEU A 82 -0.84 -1.70 11.96
C LEU A 82 -0.10 -0.43 12.37
N THR A 83 1.22 -0.44 12.25
CA THR A 83 2.03 0.78 12.37
C THR A 83 1.70 1.69 11.20
N ALA A 84 1.20 2.89 11.47
CA ALA A 84 0.72 3.81 10.45
C ALA A 84 1.34 5.21 10.58
N MET A 85 1.72 5.81 9.45
CA MET A 85 1.98 7.24 9.38
C MET A 85 0.66 7.98 9.19
N ARG A 86 0.32 8.83 10.16
CA ARG A 86 -0.92 9.60 10.15
C ARG A 86 -0.76 10.87 9.33
N ILE A 87 -1.64 11.06 8.35
CA ILE A 87 -1.70 12.30 7.57
C ILE A 87 -2.78 13.20 8.16
N GLN A 88 -2.54 14.51 8.22
CA GLN A 88 -3.54 15.50 8.64
C GLN A 88 -4.56 15.79 7.52
N HIS A 89 -5.37 14.78 7.18
CA HIS A 89 -6.39 14.86 6.12
C HIS A 89 -7.34 16.05 6.28
N PHE A 90 -7.74 16.36 7.51
CA PHE A 90 -8.62 17.49 7.78
C PHE A 90 -7.96 18.84 7.44
N GLY A 91 -6.69 19.02 7.82
CA GLY A 91 -5.94 20.23 7.50
C GLY A 91 -5.77 20.42 5.99
N ALA A 92 -5.44 19.33 5.28
CA ALA A 92 -5.33 19.34 3.81
C ALA A 92 -6.67 19.68 3.14
N GLY A 93 -7.77 19.07 3.58
CA GLY A 93 -9.12 19.37 3.06
C GLY A 93 -9.56 20.81 3.34
N LYS A 94 -9.28 21.32 4.54
CA LYS A 94 -9.54 22.73 4.89
C LYS A 94 -8.78 23.70 3.99
N ALA A 95 -7.50 23.43 3.73
CA ALA A 95 -6.70 24.25 2.83
C ALA A 95 -7.24 24.24 1.39
N ALA A 96 -7.59 23.05 0.87
CA ALA A 96 -8.16 22.91 -0.46
C ALA A 96 -9.50 23.64 -0.62
N ALA A 97 -10.41 23.50 0.35
CA ALA A 97 -11.66 24.24 0.37
C ALA A 97 -11.45 25.76 0.44
N GLY A 98 -10.45 26.21 1.20
CA GLY A 98 -10.00 27.60 1.20
C GLY A 98 -9.64 28.07 -0.20
N ILE A 99 -8.75 27.36 -0.90
CA ILE A 99 -8.34 27.73 -2.27
C ILE A 99 -9.57 27.84 -3.21
N LEU A 100 -10.53 26.92 -3.07
CA LEU A 100 -11.70 26.87 -3.95
C LEU A 100 -12.73 27.98 -3.68
N LEU A 101 -12.84 28.45 -2.43
CA LEU A 101 -13.75 29.53 -2.02
C LEU A 101 -13.15 30.93 -2.18
N TYR A 102 -11.82 31.04 -2.23
CA TYR A 102 -11.10 32.29 -2.42
C TYR A 102 -10.68 32.53 -3.89
N TYR A 103 -11.20 31.71 -4.82
CA TYR A 103 -11.13 31.92 -6.27
C TYR A 103 -12.50 32.33 -6.81
#